data_AF-A0A7S3CU81-F1
#
_entry.id   AF-A0A7S3CU81-F1
#
_cell.length_a   1.000
_cell.length_b   1.000
_cell.length_c   1.000
_cell.angle_alpha   90.00
_cell.angle_beta   90.00
_cell.angle_gamma   90.00
#
_symmetry.space_group_name_H-M   'P 1'
#
loop_
_entity.id
_entity.type
_entity.pdbx_description
1 polymer ?
#
loop_
_entity_poly.entity_id
_entity_poly.type
_entity_poly.pdbx_seq_one_letter_code
_entity_poly.pdbx_strand_id
1 'polypeptide(L)'
;MNFNLMLVGRCVYGMGCESMYVGQSAIVSNWFINYELPIAISMVSTIPLIGSFLNGIVVPQIYDATQDFGKAFGIGFILCIISFLMVLIVACIDKRAESYDKRLLLQFRQDRKERERRTVTEQISMARAEDKVEEEEVQIRETFKQGQDIENNFSLKDLKLLGLPFWLTTFSCMCTYISVVNSVAIGSALLQNRFNYSEIEAGFFFGLPYTISACACPLVGIFVNRYGRRMTVTMLGSLLLIISHTLMMLLPECDKCFASKLPLILQGLGYTTYSVVLWGSFPYIVEARALGTAFGICTAFQNMGTVVAPIIVGLILEGTEDVKFSKGGYLFASLFFVLISCLALIFNIWVYLYDKQKRENLLESKKPLAEFERYTQQ
;
A
#
# COMPACT_ATOMS: atom_id res chain seq x y z
N MET A 1 -3.77 -12.02 -33.70
CA MET A 1 -4.25 -10.92 -32.82
C MET A 1 -3.57 -9.63 -33.29
N ASN A 2 -4.28 -8.52 -33.45
CA ASN A 2 -3.67 -7.25 -33.89
C ASN A 2 -2.88 -6.63 -32.73
N PHE A 3 -1.59 -6.38 -32.92
CA PHE A 3 -0.69 -5.83 -31.89
C PHE A 3 -1.21 -4.52 -31.29
N ASN A 4 -1.75 -3.62 -32.13
CA ASN A 4 -2.28 -2.33 -31.67
C ASN A 4 -3.49 -2.52 -30.76
N LEU A 5 -4.35 -3.51 -31.04
CA LEU A 5 -5.49 -3.82 -30.20
C LEU A 5 -5.04 -4.36 -28.83
N MET A 6 -3.98 -5.17 -28.79
CA MET A 6 -3.39 -5.66 -27.53
C MET A 6 -2.83 -4.50 -26.70
N LEU A 7 -2.17 -3.55 -27.35
CA LEU A 7 -1.58 -2.39 -26.68
C LEU A 7 -2.68 -1.51 -26.06
N VAL A 8 -3.73 -1.19 -26.83
CA VAL A 8 -4.90 -0.44 -26.33
C VAL A 8 -5.56 -1.18 -25.16
N GLY A 9 -5.79 -2.49 -25.30
CA GLY A 9 -6.35 -3.31 -24.23
C GLY A 9 -5.51 -3.27 -22.95
N ARG A 10 -4.18 -3.31 -23.07
CA ARG A 10 -3.25 -3.24 -21.94
C ARG A 10 -3.27 -1.87 -21.26
N CYS A 11 -3.36 -0.78 -22.02
CA CYS A 11 -3.52 0.58 -21.47
C CYS A 11 -4.83 0.73 -20.69
N VAL A 12 -5.95 0.28 -21.27
CA VAL A 12 -7.27 0.35 -20.62
C VAL A 12 -7.29 -0.50 -19.34
N TYR A 13 -6.75 -1.72 -19.40
CA TYR A 13 -6.64 -2.61 -18.24
C TYR A 13 -5.80 -1.98 -17.13
N GLY A 14 -4.64 -1.38 -17.46
CA GLY A 14 -3.78 -0.70 -16.50
C GLY A 14 -4.48 0.46 -15.80
N MET A 15 -5.11 1.37 -16.56
CA MET A 15 -5.85 2.50 -15.98
C MET A 15 -6.97 2.05 -15.04
N GLY A 16 -7.72 1.01 -15.43
CA GLY A 16 -8.79 0.46 -14.61
C GLY A 16 -8.28 -0.21 -13.32
N CYS A 17 -7.22 -1.02 -13.44
CA CYS A 17 -6.65 -1.76 -12.31
C CYS A 17 -6.11 -0.83 -11.23
N GLU A 18 -5.31 0.16 -11.62
CA GLU A 18 -4.70 1.12 -10.67
C GLU A 18 -5.74 1.99 -9.99
N SER A 19 -6.75 2.47 -10.74
CA SER A 19 -7.84 3.28 -10.19
C SER A 19 -8.68 2.49 -9.18
N MET A 20 -8.97 1.22 -9.50
CA MET A 20 -9.69 0.32 -8.61
C MET A 20 -8.90 0.06 -7.32
N TYR A 21 -7.58 -0.17 -7.43
CA TYR A 21 -6.73 -0.42 -6.28
C TYR A 21 -6.69 0.77 -5.32
N VAL A 22 -6.46 1.98 -5.84
CA VAL A 22 -6.46 3.22 -5.03
C VAL A 22 -7.82 3.46 -4.37
N GLY A 23 -8.92 3.28 -5.12
CA GLY A 23 -10.28 3.43 -4.59
C GLY A 23 -10.58 2.43 -3.47
N GLN A 24 -10.17 1.16 -3.64
CA GLN A 24 -10.35 0.13 -2.63
C GLN A 24 -9.57 0.45 -1.35
N SER A 25 -8.30 0.85 -1.45
CA SER A 25 -7.50 1.24 -0.28
C SER A 25 -8.11 2.43 0.47
N ALA A 26 -8.64 3.41 -0.26
CA ALA A 26 -9.32 4.56 0.35
C ALA A 26 -10.59 4.13 1.11
N ILE A 27 -11.47 3.33 0.49
CA ILE A 27 -12.70 2.82 1.13
C ILE A 27 -12.36 2.03 2.39
N VAL A 28 -11.42 1.09 2.30
CA VAL A 28 -10.99 0.25 3.44
C VAL A 28 -10.45 1.11 4.58
N SER A 29 -9.66 2.14 4.27
CA SER A 29 -9.12 3.04 5.29
C SER A 29 -10.17 3.93 5.96
N ASN A 30 -11.30 4.19 5.29
CA ASN A 30 -12.43 4.93 5.85
C ASN A 30 -13.34 4.02 6.68
N TRP A 31 -13.56 2.78 6.24
CA TRP A 31 -14.45 1.83 6.90
C TRP A 31 -13.83 1.22 8.16
N PHE A 32 -12.52 0.96 8.14
CA PHE A 32 -11.80 0.36 9.26
C PHE A 32 -10.88 1.38 9.91
N ILE A 33 -11.11 1.63 11.20
CA ILE A 33 -10.34 2.55 12.01
C ILE A 33 -9.63 1.74 13.12
N ASN A 34 -8.49 2.21 13.62
CA ASN A 34 -7.77 1.60 14.75
C ASN A 34 -7.19 0.20 14.47
N TYR A 35 -7.61 -0.79 15.27
CA TYR A 35 -7.03 -2.12 15.40
C TYR A 35 -7.46 -3.05 14.24
N GLU A 36 -8.54 -2.71 13.55
CA GLU A 36 -9.04 -3.55 12.45
C GLU A 36 -8.35 -3.23 11.12
N LEU A 37 -7.79 -2.03 10.99
CA LEU A 37 -7.21 -1.53 9.74
C LEU A 37 -6.04 -2.40 9.21
N PRO A 38 -5.03 -2.79 10.01
CA PRO A 38 -3.94 -3.63 9.50
C PRO A 38 -4.43 -5.00 9.02
N ILE A 39 -5.43 -5.57 9.70
CA ILE A 39 -6.02 -6.85 9.33
C ILE A 39 -6.83 -6.70 8.03
N ALA A 40 -7.62 -5.63 7.91
CA ALA A 40 -8.39 -5.34 6.70
C ALA A 40 -7.48 -5.18 5.46
N ILE A 41 -6.41 -4.38 5.58
CA ILE A 41 -5.42 -4.19 4.50
C ILE A 41 -4.70 -5.51 4.17
N SER A 42 -4.42 -6.36 5.17
CA SER A 42 -3.84 -7.68 4.95
C SER A 42 -4.75 -8.59 4.14
N MET A 43 -6.04 -8.63 4.47
CA MET A 43 -7.02 -9.46 3.77
C MET A 43 -7.23 -8.98 2.33
N VAL A 44 -7.33 -7.67 2.14
CA VAL A 44 -7.42 -7.03 0.83
C VAL A 44 -6.21 -7.33 -0.04
N SER A 45 -5.01 -7.38 0.54
CA SER A 45 -3.78 -7.72 -0.19
C SER A 45 -3.63 -9.21 -0.47
N THR A 46 -4.19 -10.08 0.37
CA THR A 46 -4.06 -11.54 0.24
C THR A 46 -4.80 -12.09 -0.98
N ILE A 47 -6.01 -11.58 -1.25
CA ILE A 47 -6.85 -12.09 -2.35
C ILE A 47 -6.18 -11.89 -3.73
N PRO A 48 -5.66 -10.69 -4.10
CA PRO A 48 -4.93 -10.49 -5.35
C PRO A 48 -3.67 -11.36 -5.48
N LEU A 49 -2.99 -11.64 -4.36
CA LEU A 49 -1.79 -12.48 -4.36
C LEU A 49 -2.13 -13.94 -4.69
N ILE A 50 -3.21 -14.46 -4.11
CA ILE A 50 -3.73 -15.78 -4.46
C ILE A 50 -4.18 -15.80 -5.93
N GLY A 51 -4.88 -14.76 -6.38
CA GLY A 51 -5.28 -14.62 -7.79
C GLY A 51 -4.10 -14.66 -8.76
N SER A 52 -3.00 -13.99 -8.42
CA SER A 52 -1.77 -13.97 -9.23
C SER A 52 -1.11 -15.35 -9.32
N PHE A 53 -1.09 -16.10 -8.21
CA PHE A 53 -0.61 -17.48 -8.19
C PHE A 53 -1.51 -18.42 -9.02
N LEU A 54 -2.84 -18.33 -8.82
CA LEU A 54 -3.81 -19.12 -9.59
C LEU A 54 -3.71 -18.83 -11.08
N ASN A 55 -3.50 -17.57 -11.47
CA ASN A 55 -3.30 -17.19 -12.87
C ASN A 55 -2.10 -17.93 -13.49
N GLY A 56 -0.99 -18.05 -12.75
CA GLY A 56 0.19 -18.80 -13.18
C GLY A 56 -0.04 -20.31 -13.37
N ILE A 57 -1.08 -20.88 -12.75
CA ILE A 57 -1.44 -22.31 -12.91
C ILE A 57 -2.51 -22.49 -13.99
N VAL A 58 -3.57 -21.70 -13.93
CA VAL A 58 -4.78 -21.86 -14.74
C VAL A 58 -4.52 -21.50 -16.20
N VAL A 59 -3.77 -20.43 -16.48
CA VAL A 59 -3.53 -19.97 -17.86
C VAL A 59 -2.73 -20.99 -18.67
N PRO A 60 -1.57 -21.50 -18.20
CA PRO A 60 -0.83 -22.54 -18.93
C PRO A 60 -1.66 -23.81 -19.14
N GLN A 61 -2.39 -24.27 -18.12
CA GLN A 61 -3.21 -25.49 -18.23
C GLN A 61 -4.31 -25.38 -19.29
N ILE A 62 -4.99 -24.22 -19.38
CA ILE A 62 -6.00 -23.99 -20.41
C ILE A 62 -5.35 -23.91 -21.78
N TYR A 63 -4.21 -23.23 -21.88
CA TYR A 63 -3.49 -23.10 -23.14
C TYR A 63 -3.01 -24.47 -23.64
N ASP A 64 -2.43 -25.30 -22.78
CA ASP A 64 -1.97 -26.64 -23.16
C ASP A 64 -3.13 -27.51 -23.65
N ALA A 65 -4.29 -27.44 -22.98
CA ALA A 65 -5.48 -28.22 -23.33
C ALA A 65 -6.21 -27.74 -24.59
N THR A 66 -6.18 -26.43 -24.89
CA THR A 66 -7.02 -25.85 -25.94
C THR A 66 -6.25 -25.25 -27.10
N GLN A 67 -4.96 -24.98 -26.91
CA GLN A 67 -4.06 -24.24 -27.81
C GLN A 67 -4.65 -22.89 -28.26
N ASP A 68 -5.53 -22.31 -27.44
CA ASP A 68 -6.27 -21.09 -27.76
C ASP A 68 -6.29 -20.13 -26.56
N PHE A 69 -5.57 -19.02 -26.69
CA PHE A 69 -5.55 -17.95 -25.70
C PHE A 69 -6.91 -17.27 -25.52
N GLY A 70 -7.81 -17.33 -26.52
CA GLY A 70 -9.14 -16.71 -26.46
C GLY A 70 -9.98 -17.25 -25.30
N LYS A 71 -9.87 -18.55 -24.99
CA LYS A 71 -10.58 -19.17 -23.86
C LYS A 71 -10.03 -18.72 -22.51
N ALA A 72 -8.70 -18.59 -22.38
CA ALA A 72 -8.08 -18.06 -21.17
C ALA A 72 -8.52 -16.60 -20.91
N PHE A 73 -8.55 -15.77 -21.96
CA PHE A 73 -9.10 -14.41 -21.86
C PHE A 73 -10.60 -14.37 -21.54
N GLY A 74 -11.38 -15.32 -22.07
CA GLY A 74 -12.81 -15.45 -21.78
C GLY A 74 -13.10 -15.67 -20.28
N ILE A 75 -12.31 -16.52 -19.61
CA ILE A 75 -12.42 -16.70 -18.16
C ILE A 75 -12.09 -15.41 -17.42
N GLY A 76 -11.01 -14.72 -17.80
CA GLY A 76 -10.65 -13.42 -17.24
C GLY A 76 -11.78 -12.39 -17.40
N PHE A 77 -12.43 -12.36 -18.55
CA PHE A 77 -13.56 -11.47 -18.83
C PHE A 77 -14.77 -11.75 -17.92
N ILE A 78 -15.11 -13.02 -17.70
CA ILE A 78 -16.18 -13.42 -16.77
C ILE A 78 -15.85 -12.98 -15.34
N LEU A 79 -14.61 -13.17 -14.89
CA LEU A 79 -14.15 -12.72 -13.57
C LEU A 79 -14.23 -11.20 -13.43
N CYS A 80 -13.90 -10.44 -14.48
CA CYS A 80 -14.07 -8.98 -14.49
C CYS A 80 -15.54 -8.55 -14.38
N ILE A 81 -16.49 -9.25 -15.04
CA ILE A 81 -17.92 -8.98 -14.89
C ILE A 81 -18.37 -9.23 -13.45
N ILE A 82 -17.96 -10.35 -12.85
CA ILE A 82 -18.29 -10.66 -11.45
C ILE A 82 -17.71 -9.59 -10.51
N SER A 83 -16.47 -9.19 -10.72
CA SER A 83 -15.82 -8.11 -9.96
C SER A 83 -16.59 -6.79 -10.10
N PHE A 84 -17.02 -6.43 -11.30
CA PHE A 84 -17.81 -5.23 -11.55
C PHE A 84 -19.16 -5.25 -10.81
N LEU A 85 -19.88 -6.38 -10.84
CA LEU A 85 -21.14 -6.54 -10.10
C LEU A 85 -20.93 -6.42 -8.58
N MET A 86 -19.84 -6.97 -8.05
CA MET A 86 -19.50 -6.84 -6.63
C MET A 86 -19.18 -5.38 -6.25
N VAL A 87 -18.46 -4.66 -7.10
CA VAL A 87 -18.17 -3.23 -6.87
C VAL A 87 -19.45 -2.39 -6.87
N LEU A 88 -20.45 -2.70 -7.73
CA LEU A 88 -21.75 -2.03 -7.67
C LEU A 88 -22.47 -2.25 -6.33
N ILE A 89 -22.40 -3.46 -5.78
CA ILE A 89 -22.96 -3.77 -4.45
C ILE A 89 -22.23 -2.96 -3.37
N VAL A 90 -20.88 -2.94 -3.40
CA VAL A 90 -20.08 -2.16 -2.46
C VAL A 90 -20.38 -0.66 -2.56
N ALA A 91 -20.53 -0.11 -3.76
CA ALA A 91 -20.88 1.29 -3.98
C ALA A 91 -22.26 1.64 -3.39
N CYS A 92 -23.24 0.74 -3.50
CA CYS A 92 -24.54 0.90 -2.86
C CYS A 92 -24.44 0.89 -1.32
N ILE A 93 -23.60 0.02 -0.75
CA ILE A 93 -23.34 -0.06 0.69
C ILE A 93 -22.64 1.22 1.16
N ASP A 94 -21.60 1.66 0.46
CA ASP A 94 -20.81 2.85 0.79
C ASP A 94 -21.68 4.11 0.77
N LYS A 95 -22.50 4.29 -0.27
CA LYS A 95 -23.46 5.41 -0.35
C LYS A 95 -24.46 5.41 0.81
N ARG A 96 -24.89 4.22 1.25
CA ARG A 96 -25.80 4.07 2.39
C ARG A 96 -25.11 4.40 3.71
N ALA A 97 -23.86 3.97 3.88
CA ALA A 97 -23.02 4.26 5.04
C ALA A 97 -22.74 5.76 5.14
N GLU A 98 -22.29 6.40 4.07
CA GLU A 98 -22.00 7.84 4.03
C GLU A 98 -23.25 8.68 4.36
N SER A 99 -24.41 8.29 3.84
CA SER A 99 -25.69 8.95 4.16
C SER A 99 -26.09 8.78 5.62
N TYR A 100 -25.75 7.65 6.25
CA TYR A 100 -25.97 7.41 7.66
C TYR A 100 -25.02 8.26 8.52
N ASP A 101 -23.73 8.26 8.20
CA ASP A 101 -22.70 9.04 8.92
C ASP A 101 -22.94 10.54 8.84
N LYS A 102 -23.34 11.06 7.66
CA LYS A 102 -23.73 12.48 7.51
C LYS A 102 -24.89 12.86 8.43
N ARG A 103 -25.92 12.01 8.53
CA ARG A 103 -27.06 12.25 9.43
C ARG A 103 -26.62 12.26 10.89
N LEU A 104 -25.79 11.30 11.27
CA LEU A 104 -25.27 11.20 12.63
C LEU A 104 -24.37 12.41 12.98
N LEU A 105 -23.49 12.83 12.07
CA LEU A 105 -22.67 14.04 12.23
C LEU A 105 -23.51 15.32 12.34
N LEU A 106 -24.58 15.43 11.55
CA LEU A 106 -25.50 16.57 11.64
C LEU A 106 -26.22 16.58 13.00
N GLN A 107 -26.66 15.41 13.49
CA GLN A 107 -27.24 15.28 14.83
C GLN A 107 -26.24 15.68 15.92
N PHE A 108 -25.01 15.15 15.88
CA PHE A 108 -23.96 15.54 16.84
C PHE A 108 -23.63 17.04 16.78
N ARG A 109 -23.61 17.64 15.59
CA ARG A 109 -23.42 19.09 15.43
C ARG A 109 -24.59 19.88 16.02
N GLN A 110 -25.82 19.43 15.83
CA GLN A 110 -27.01 20.04 16.42
C GLN A 110 -26.98 19.95 17.95
N ASP A 111 -26.74 18.76 18.50
CA ASP A 111 -26.62 18.53 19.94
C ASP A 111 -25.51 19.38 20.57
N ARG A 112 -24.36 19.49 19.88
CA ARG A 112 -23.25 20.34 20.32
C ARG A 112 -23.62 21.82 20.30
N LYS A 113 -24.23 22.31 19.21
CA LYS A 113 -24.72 23.70 19.11
C LYS A 113 -25.75 24.00 20.19
N GLU A 114 -26.64 23.06 20.53
CA GLU A 114 -27.59 23.22 21.62
C GLU A 114 -26.90 23.30 22.99
N ARG A 115 -25.91 22.46 23.26
CA ARG A 115 -25.12 22.52 24.50
C ARG A 115 -24.36 23.84 24.62
N GLU A 116 -23.66 24.25 23.58
CA GLU A 116 -22.93 25.53 23.54
C GLU A 116 -23.90 26.71 23.72
N ARG A 117 -25.06 26.70 23.05
CA ARG A 117 -26.10 27.72 23.25
C ARG A 117 -26.62 27.76 24.69
N ARG A 118 -26.81 26.60 25.35
CA ARG A 118 -27.20 26.55 26.77
C ARG A 118 -26.13 27.17 27.67
N THR A 119 -24.85 26.79 27.49
CA THR A 119 -23.73 27.35 28.25
C THR A 119 -23.59 28.86 28.04
N VAL A 120 -23.69 29.33 26.79
CA VAL A 120 -23.67 30.77 26.48
C VAL A 120 -24.86 31.48 27.15
N THR A 121 -26.06 30.89 27.12
CA THR A 121 -27.24 31.48 27.77
C THR A 121 -27.05 31.57 29.29
N GLU A 122 -26.44 30.56 29.93
CA GLU A 122 -26.08 30.56 31.35
C GLU A 122 -24.99 31.60 31.67
N GLN A 123 -23.94 31.70 30.85
CA GLN A 123 -22.89 32.71 31.03
C GLN A 123 -23.44 34.13 30.89
N ILE A 124 -24.32 34.34 29.92
CA ILE A 124 -24.98 35.64 29.71
C ILE A 124 -25.91 35.97 30.88
N SER A 125 -26.67 35.00 31.40
CA SER A 125 -27.53 35.26 32.57
C SER A 125 -26.71 35.57 33.82
N MET A 126 -25.56 34.91 34.01
CA MET A 126 -24.60 35.23 35.07
C MET A 126 -23.97 36.61 34.88
N ALA A 127 -23.49 36.96 33.69
CA ALA A 127 -22.90 38.27 33.40
C ALA A 127 -23.92 39.42 33.59
N ARG A 128 -25.18 39.21 33.20
CA ARG A 128 -26.29 40.14 33.50
C ARG A 128 -26.57 40.29 34.99
N ALA A 129 -26.40 39.23 35.78
CA ALA A 129 -26.55 39.31 37.24
C ALA A 129 -25.37 40.07 37.90
N GLU A 130 -24.23 40.17 37.23
CA GLU A 130 -23.02 40.91 37.68
C GLU A 130 -22.94 42.36 37.14
N ASP A 131 -23.97 42.89 36.45
CA ASP A 131 -23.99 44.23 35.85
C ASP A 131 -22.84 44.50 34.82
N LYS A 132 -22.26 43.44 34.23
CA LYS A 132 -21.27 43.53 33.15
C LYS A 132 -21.98 43.46 31.80
N VAL A 133 -22.12 44.61 31.14
CA VAL A 133 -23.01 44.82 30.00
C VAL A 133 -22.29 44.74 28.65
N GLU A 134 -22.96 44.09 27.70
CA GLU A 134 -22.79 44.07 26.23
C GLU A 134 -21.49 43.54 25.62
N GLU A 135 -20.29 43.95 26.05
CA GLU A 135 -19.04 43.57 25.36
C GLU A 135 -18.77 42.05 25.44
N GLU A 136 -18.98 41.43 26.61
CA GLU A 136 -18.84 39.97 26.76
C GLU A 136 -19.91 39.20 25.96
N GLU A 137 -21.15 39.68 25.89
CA GLU A 137 -22.21 39.04 25.10
C GLU A 137 -21.87 39.04 23.58
N VAL A 138 -21.30 40.13 23.07
CA VAL A 138 -20.93 40.29 21.65
C VAL A 138 -19.75 39.38 21.31
N GLN A 139 -18.71 39.34 22.15
CA GLN A 139 -17.52 38.53 21.91
C GLN A 139 -17.80 37.02 21.93
N ILE A 140 -18.70 36.57 22.81
CA ILE A 140 -19.16 35.17 22.85
C ILE A 140 -19.94 34.80 21.57
N ARG A 141 -20.78 35.71 21.05
CA ARG A 141 -21.55 35.49 19.81
C ARG A 141 -20.70 35.46 18.55
N GLU A 142 -19.65 36.29 18.46
CA GLU A 142 -18.74 36.28 17.31
C GLU A 142 -17.91 35.01 17.25
N THR A 143 -17.41 34.54 18.40
CA THR A 143 -16.65 33.27 18.50
C THR A 143 -17.49 32.08 18.04
N PHE A 144 -18.79 32.07 18.33
CA PHE A 144 -19.72 31.01 17.91
C PHE A 144 -19.96 30.98 16.38
N LYS A 145 -19.90 32.14 15.69
CA LYS A 145 -20.12 32.20 14.23
C LYS A 145 -18.93 31.67 13.43
N GLN A 146 -17.69 31.88 13.90
CA GLN A 146 -16.49 31.46 13.18
C GLN A 146 -16.30 29.93 13.09
N GLY A 147 -16.92 29.14 13.97
CA GLY A 147 -16.78 27.67 13.99
C GLY A 147 -17.69 26.89 13.03
N GLN A 148 -18.54 27.55 12.23
CA GLN A 148 -19.58 26.88 11.44
C GLN A 148 -19.19 26.46 10.01
N ASP A 149 -18.15 27.06 9.42
CA ASP A 149 -17.86 26.91 7.99
C ASP A 149 -16.63 26.03 7.73
N ILE A 150 -16.83 24.71 7.70
CA ILE A 150 -15.88 23.78 7.07
C ILE A 150 -16.68 22.90 6.11
N GLU A 151 -16.82 23.38 4.88
CA GLU A 151 -17.27 22.60 3.74
C GLU A 151 -16.07 21.87 3.12
N ASN A 152 -16.14 20.54 3.07
CA ASN A 152 -15.11 19.69 2.48
C ASN A 152 -15.21 19.70 0.95
N ASN A 153 -14.61 20.70 0.31
CA ASN A 153 -14.29 20.64 -1.11
C ASN A 153 -12.79 20.34 -1.27
N PHE A 154 -12.49 19.30 -2.06
CA PHE A 154 -11.12 18.93 -2.41
C PHE A 154 -10.38 20.11 -3.03
N SER A 155 -9.23 20.47 -2.46
CA SER A 155 -8.39 21.56 -2.96
C SER A 155 -6.99 21.03 -3.27
N LEU A 156 -6.39 21.43 -4.39
CA LEU A 156 -4.98 21.12 -4.68
C LEU A 156 -4.02 21.66 -3.60
N LYS A 157 -4.49 22.57 -2.74
CA LYS A 157 -3.76 23.03 -1.55
C LYS A 157 -3.57 21.92 -0.50
N ASP A 158 -4.39 20.87 -0.52
CA ASP A 158 -4.30 19.71 0.38
C ASP A 158 -3.01 18.90 0.14
N LEU A 159 -2.33 19.06 -1.01
CA LEU A 159 -1.00 18.50 -1.26
C LEU A 159 0.06 19.06 -0.29
N LYS A 160 -0.13 20.28 0.25
CA LYS A 160 0.77 20.86 1.25
C LYS A 160 0.66 20.17 2.61
N LEU A 161 -0.40 19.38 2.84
CA LEU A 161 -0.59 18.61 4.07
C LEU A 161 0.30 17.34 4.09
N LEU A 162 0.88 16.97 2.95
CA LEU A 162 1.76 15.81 2.82
C LEU A 162 3.16 16.16 3.35
N GLY A 163 3.37 15.89 4.64
CA GLY A 163 4.64 16.12 5.32
C GLY A 163 5.76 15.18 4.91
N LEU A 164 6.97 15.44 5.42
CA LEU A 164 8.16 14.63 5.15
C LEU A 164 7.97 13.10 5.38
N PRO A 165 7.28 12.62 6.45
CA PRO A 165 7.09 11.19 6.66
C PRO A 165 6.34 10.49 5.53
N PHE A 166 5.38 11.18 4.90
CA PHE A 166 4.66 10.66 3.74
C PHE A 166 5.60 10.42 2.56
N TRP A 167 6.43 11.40 2.23
CA TRP A 167 7.35 11.31 1.09
C TRP A 167 8.41 10.23 1.30
N LEU A 168 9.03 10.17 2.48
CA LEU A 168 10.00 9.13 2.82
C LEU A 168 9.38 7.73 2.75
N THR A 169 8.14 7.59 3.24
CA THR A 169 7.39 6.32 3.16
C THR A 169 7.08 5.96 1.71
N THR A 170 6.71 6.94 0.88
CA THR A 170 6.44 6.76 -0.55
C THR A 170 7.69 6.31 -1.33
N PHE A 171 8.86 6.91 -1.07
CA PHE A 171 10.10 6.47 -1.71
C PHE A 171 10.54 5.08 -1.24
N SER A 172 10.42 4.78 0.05
CA SER A 172 10.64 3.43 0.58
C SER A 172 9.72 2.41 -0.09
N CYS A 173 8.46 2.79 -0.27
CA CYS A 173 7.42 1.99 -0.93
C CYS A 173 7.81 1.65 -2.36
N MET A 174 8.19 2.67 -3.14
CA MET A 174 8.68 2.53 -4.51
C MET A 174 9.91 1.61 -4.58
N CYS A 175 10.93 1.82 -3.74
CA CYS A 175 12.14 0.98 -3.74
C CYS A 175 11.83 -0.48 -3.40
N THR A 176 11.00 -0.73 -2.38
CA THR A 176 10.60 -2.08 -1.99
C THR A 176 9.82 -2.77 -3.12
N TYR A 177 8.90 -2.06 -3.74
CA TYR A 177 8.11 -2.57 -4.85
C TYR A 177 8.98 -2.87 -6.08
N ILE A 178 9.97 -2.01 -6.37
CA ILE A 178 10.96 -2.25 -7.43
C ILE A 178 11.72 -3.54 -7.16
N SER A 179 12.23 -3.71 -5.95
CA SER A 179 13.03 -4.87 -5.53
C SER A 179 12.25 -6.18 -5.68
N VAL A 180 10.97 -6.21 -5.30
CA VAL A 180 10.18 -7.44 -5.34
C VAL A 180 9.61 -7.71 -6.72
N VAL A 181 8.83 -6.79 -7.27
CA VAL A 181 8.02 -7.06 -8.47
C VAL A 181 8.90 -7.23 -9.70
N ASN A 182 9.90 -6.37 -9.89
CA ASN A 182 10.78 -6.47 -11.05
C ASN A 182 11.74 -7.66 -10.94
N SER A 183 12.21 -8.00 -9.75
CA SER A 183 13.05 -9.20 -9.62
C SER A 183 12.26 -10.48 -9.87
N VAL A 184 10.97 -10.53 -9.49
CA VAL A 184 10.11 -11.68 -9.82
C VAL A 184 9.91 -11.78 -11.33
N ALA A 185 9.72 -10.64 -12.01
CA ALA A 185 9.58 -10.61 -13.47
C ALA A 185 10.82 -11.19 -14.19
N ILE A 186 12.02 -10.87 -13.72
CA ILE A 186 13.28 -11.41 -14.28
C ILE A 186 13.62 -12.79 -13.70
N GLY A 187 13.08 -13.14 -12.54
CA GLY A 187 13.39 -14.33 -11.77
C GLY A 187 13.11 -15.63 -12.52
N SER A 188 12.06 -15.68 -13.35
CA SER A 188 11.79 -16.87 -14.18
C SER A 188 12.93 -17.16 -15.15
N ALA A 189 13.43 -16.15 -15.86
CA ALA A 189 14.55 -16.31 -16.78
C ALA A 189 15.84 -16.67 -16.03
N LEU A 190 16.06 -16.09 -14.84
CA LEU A 190 17.18 -16.44 -13.98
C LEU A 190 17.12 -17.92 -13.56
N LEU A 191 15.95 -18.44 -13.17
CA LEU A 191 15.77 -19.84 -12.81
C LEU A 191 16.06 -20.80 -13.97
N GLN A 192 15.63 -20.45 -15.18
CA GLN A 192 15.87 -21.23 -16.38
C GLN A 192 17.36 -21.24 -16.74
N ASN A 193 17.97 -20.06 -16.85
CA ASN A 193 19.33 -19.89 -17.34
C ASN A 193 20.41 -20.33 -16.34
N ARG A 194 20.17 -20.15 -15.03
CA ARG A 194 21.18 -20.40 -13.98
C ARG A 194 21.00 -21.73 -13.26
N PHE A 195 19.76 -22.22 -13.13
CA PHE A 195 19.44 -23.42 -12.36
C PHE A 195 18.76 -24.52 -13.17
N ASN A 196 18.67 -24.36 -14.50
CA ASN A 196 18.22 -25.37 -15.44
C ASN A 196 16.79 -25.88 -15.17
N TYR A 197 15.94 -24.99 -14.65
CA TYR A 197 14.50 -25.25 -14.56
C TYR A 197 13.85 -25.17 -15.94
N SER A 198 12.83 -26.01 -16.17
CA SER A 198 11.97 -25.84 -17.34
C SER A 198 11.15 -24.54 -17.25
N GLU A 199 10.65 -24.07 -18.38
CA GLU A 199 9.78 -22.88 -18.44
C GLU A 199 8.55 -23.01 -17.53
N ILE A 200 7.95 -24.21 -17.47
CA ILE A 200 6.78 -24.50 -16.62
C ILE A 200 7.18 -24.50 -15.12
N GLU A 201 8.31 -25.12 -14.77
CA GLU A 201 8.78 -25.14 -13.37
C GLU A 201 9.19 -23.74 -12.89
N ALA A 202 9.91 -22.97 -13.71
CA ALA A 202 10.25 -21.58 -13.41
C ALA A 202 8.99 -20.70 -13.32
N GLY A 203 8.02 -20.96 -14.21
CA GLY A 203 6.65 -20.46 -14.17
C GLY A 203 5.96 -20.72 -12.83
N PHE A 204 6.07 -21.93 -12.30
CA PHE A 204 5.49 -22.24 -11.00
C PHE A 204 6.22 -21.52 -9.84
N PHE A 205 7.55 -21.49 -9.88
CA PHE A 205 8.35 -20.90 -8.80
C PHE A 205 8.32 -19.36 -8.77
N PHE A 206 8.05 -18.65 -9.88
CA PHE A 206 7.88 -17.19 -9.82
C PHE A 206 6.67 -16.79 -8.95
N GLY A 207 5.65 -17.65 -8.85
CA GLY A 207 4.48 -17.42 -8.01
C GLY A 207 4.77 -17.56 -6.50
N LEU A 208 5.91 -18.17 -6.13
CA LEU A 208 6.24 -18.54 -4.77
C LEU A 208 6.30 -17.34 -3.81
N PRO A 209 6.96 -16.21 -4.13
CA PRO A 209 6.97 -15.03 -3.25
C PRO A 209 5.56 -14.51 -2.95
N TYR A 210 4.66 -14.51 -3.93
CA TYR A 210 3.27 -14.08 -3.75
C TYR A 210 2.46 -15.06 -2.89
N THR A 211 2.66 -16.37 -3.07
CA THR A 211 2.01 -17.39 -2.23
C THR A 211 2.47 -17.32 -0.78
N ILE A 212 3.77 -17.19 -0.55
CA ILE A 212 4.32 -17.00 0.81
C ILE A 212 3.73 -15.73 1.43
N SER A 213 3.63 -14.66 0.65
CA SER A 213 3.06 -13.41 1.14
C SER A 213 1.56 -13.50 1.43
N ALA A 214 0.78 -14.17 0.59
CA ALA A 214 -0.64 -14.41 0.84
C ALA A 214 -0.87 -15.14 2.18
N CYS A 215 -0.04 -16.14 2.50
CA CYS A 215 -0.14 -16.86 3.78
C CYS A 215 0.35 -16.02 4.97
N ALA A 216 1.41 -15.23 4.78
CA ALA A 216 2.04 -14.47 5.85
C ALA A 216 1.31 -13.15 6.17
N CYS A 217 0.60 -12.55 5.20
CA CYS A 217 -0.12 -11.27 5.36
C CYS A 217 -1.08 -11.27 6.57
N PRO A 218 -2.00 -12.24 6.73
CA PRO A 218 -2.89 -12.27 7.90
C PRO A 218 -2.13 -12.38 9.23
N LEU A 219 -1.05 -13.18 9.26
CA LEU A 219 -0.24 -13.39 10.46
C LEU A 219 0.48 -12.10 10.88
N VAL A 220 1.11 -11.41 9.92
CA VAL A 220 1.78 -10.13 10.15
C VAL A 220 0.76 -9.04 10.53
N GLY A 221 -0.41 -9.03 9.88
CA GLY A 221 -1.51 -8.12 10.22
C GLY A 221 -1.98 -8.27 11.67
N ILE A 222 -2.21 -9.52 12.13
CA ILE A 222 -2.57 -9.81 13.52
C ILE A 222 -1.44 -9.42 14.47
N PHE A 223 -0.19 -9.72 14.12
CA PHE A 223 0.98 -9.38 14.94
C PHE A 223 1.09 -7.87 15.15
N VAL A 224 1.08 -7.10 14.07
CA VAL A 224 1.20 -5.63 14.12
C VAL A 224 0.01 -5.00 14.83
N ASN A 225 -1.18 -5.56 14.66
CA ASN A 225 -2.34 -5.13 15.40
C ASN A 225 -2.17 -5.32 16.93
N ARG A 226 -1.67 -6.48 17.35
CA ARG A 226 -1.52 -6.82 18.78
C ARG A 226 -0.35 -6.11 19.46
N TYR A 227 0.77 -5.95 18.76
CA TYR A 227 2.03 -5.52 19.36
C TYR A 227 2.51 -4.14 18.90
N GLY A 228 1.91 -3.55 17.87
CA GLY A 228 2.42 -2.33 17.23
C GLY A 228 3.66 -2.62 16.40
N ARG A 229 4.70 -1.79 16.54
CA ARG A 229 6.03 -1.98 15.92
C ARG A 229 6.06 -1.93 14.39
N ARG A 230 5.24 -1.06 13.79
CA ARG A 230 5.06 -1.02 12.32
C ARG A 230 6.39 -0.78 11.62
N MET A 231 7.13 0.24 12.03
CA MET A 231 8.40 0.59 11.40
C MET A 231 9.47 -0.48 11.60
N THR A 232 9.57 -1.06 12.79
CA THR A 232 10.50 -2.16 13.07
C THR A 232 10.23 -3.37 12.17
N VAL A 233 8.96 -3.76 12.00
CA VAL A 233 8.58 -4.86 11.11
C VAL A 233 8.92 -4.54 9.66
N THR A 234 8.65 -3.32 9.20
CA THR A 234 9.01 -2.87 7.84
C THR A 234 10.53 -2.86 7.61
N MET A 235 11.32 -2.43 8.60
CA MET A 235 12.79 -2.47 8.54
C MET A 235 13.31 -3.91 8.44
N LEU A 236 12.74 -4.83 9.25
CA LEU A 236 13.06 -6.26 9.17
C LEU A 236 12.77 -6.83 7.78
N GLY A 237 11.65 -6.45 7.17
CA GLY A 237 11.33 -6.84 5.80
C GLY A 237 12.34 -6.36 4.77
N SER A 238 12.78 -5.10 4.87
CA SER A 238 13.84 -4.57 3.99
C SER A 238 15.15 -5.33 4.16
N LEU A 239 15.51 -5.72 5.39
CA LEU A 239 16.67 -6.56 5.66
C LEU A 239 16.53 -7.95 5.04
N LEU A 240 15.35 -8.58 5.12
CA LEU A 240 15.07 -9.86 4.46
C LEU A 240 15.21 -9.76 2.94
N LEU A 241 14.82 -8.64 2.32
CA LEU A 241 15.01 -8.41 0.88
C LEU A 241 16.49 -8.26 0.52
N ILE A 242 17.28 -7.53 1.32
CA ILE A 242 18.74 -7.45 1.13
C ILE A 242 19.37 -8.84 1.20
N ILE A 243 19.01 -9.65 2.20
CA ILE A 243 19.50 -11.02 2.35
C ILE A 243 19.08 -11.87 1.16
N SER A 244 17.81 -11.78 0.73
CA SER A 244 17.28 -12.51 -0.42
C SER A 244 18.07 -12.22 -1.70
N HIS A 245 18.24 -10.96 -2.07
CA HIS A 245 18.96 -10.58 -3.29
C HIS A 245 20.46 -10.86 -3.19
N THR A 246 21.06 -10.72 -2.00
CA THR A 246 22.46 -11.10 -1.77
C THR A 246 22.65 -12.61 -1.92
N LEU A 247 21.71 -13.41 -1.40
CA LEU A 247 21.74 -14.86 -1.57
C LEU A 247 21.57 -15.23 -3.05
N MET A 248 20.64 -14.58 -3.76
CA MET A 248 20.48 -14.76 -5.20
C MET A 248 21.77 -14.42 -5.97
N MET A 249 22.47 -13.38 -5.56
CA MET A 249 23.75 -12.98 -6.15
C MET A 249 24.84 -14.04 -5.91
N LEU A 250 25.01 -14.48 -4.66
CA LEU A 250 26.12 -15.34 -4.23
C LEU A 250 25.92 -16.83 -4.47
N LEU A 251 24.69 -17.29 -4.72
CA LEU A 251 24.41 -18.72 -4.80
C LEU A 251 25.16 -19.37 -5.99
N PRO A 252 25.93 -20.44 -5.77
CA PRO A 252 26.59 -21.13 -6.88
C PRO A 252 25.57 -21.77 -7.82
N GLU A 253 25.95 -21.91 -9.08
CA GLU A 253 25.15 -22.63 -10.07
C GLU A 253 24.97 -24.08 -9.64
N CYS A 254 23.73 -24.55 -9.72
CA CYS A 254 23.34 -25.88 -9.31
C CYS A 254 22.19 -26.35 -10.21
N ASP A 255 22.14 -27.64 -10.53
CA ASP A 255 20.99 -28.20 -11.26
C ASP A 255 19.81 -28.40 -10.29
N LYS A 256 18.74 -27.62 -10.49
CA LYS A 256 17.46 -27.68 -9.75
C LYS A 256 17.56 -27.76 -8.22
N CYS A 257 18.58 -27.17 -7.60
CA CYS A 257 18.78 -27.33 -6.16
C CYS A 257 17.77 -26.54 -5.32
N PHE A 258 17.45 -27.05 -4.11
CA PHE A 258 16.55 -26.38 -3.17
C PHE A 258 17.04 -24.97 -2.77
N ALA A 259 18.36 -24.75 -2.72
CA ALA A 259 18.93 -23.47 -2.35
C ALA A 259 18.52 -22.31 -3.28
N SER A 260 18.20 -22.60 -4.55
CA SER A 260 17.69 -21.60 -5.52
C SER A 260 16.33 -21.02 -5.13
N LYS A 261 15.56 -21.75 -4.30
CA LYS A 261 14.22 -21.35 -3.84
C LYS A 261 14.27 -20.48 -2.58
N LEU A 262 15.36 -20.55 -1.81
CA LEU A 262 15.51 -19.79 -0.56
C LEU A 262 15.40 -18.27 -0.76
N PRO A 263 16.03 -17.64 -1.77
CA PRO A 263 15.82 -16.23 -2.06
C PRO A 263 14.34 -15.88 -2.28
N LEU A 264 13.59 -16.70 -3.01
CA LEU A 264 12.18 -16.46 -3.31
C LEU A 264 11.30 -16.52 -2.06
N ILE A 265 11.58 -17.46 -1.15
CA ILE A 265 10.89 -17.56 0.14
C ILE A 265 11.15 -16.31 0.98
N LEU A 266 12.42 -15.91 1.12
CA LEU A 266 12.81 -14.72 1.87
C LEU A 266 12.21 -13.45 1.26
N GLN A 267 12.12 -13.40 -0.06
CA GLN A 267 11.48 -12.29 -0.77
C GLN A 267 9.99 -12.19 -0.47
N GLY A 268 9.26 -13.30 -0.44
CA GLY A 268 7.86 -13.33 -0.04
C GLY A 268 7.63 -12.85 1.39
N LEU A 269 8.50 -13.27 2.33
CA LEU A 269 8.45 -12.79 3.72
C LEU A 269 8.74 -11.28 3.82
N GLY A 270 9.75 -10.79 3.11
CA GLY A 270 10.07 -9.37 3.04
C GLY A 270 8.91 -8.54 2.46
N TYR A 271 8.34 -9.00 1.34
CA TYR A 271 7.21 -8.35 0.68
C TYR A 271 5.95 -8.26 1.56
N THR A 272 5.73 -9.25 2.43
CA THR A 272 4.59 -9.27 3.37
C THR A 272 4.61 -8.07 4.32
N THR A 273 5.78 -7.70 4.82
CA THR A 273 5.90 -6.55 5.72
C THR A 273 5.52 -5.26 5.01
N TYR A 274 5.83 -5.16 3.73
CA TYR A 274 5.51 -4.03 2.89
C TYR A 274 4.01 -3.94 2.59
N SER A 275 3.42 -5.02 2.08
CA SER A 275 2.03 -5.06 1.64
C SER A 275 1.04 -4.78 2.79
N VAL A 276 1.38 -5.22 4.00
CA VAL A 276 0.55 -5.02 5.19
C VAL A 276 0.87 -3.71 5.90
N VAL A 277 2.14 -3.52 6.29
CA VAL A 277 2.48 -2.56 7.33
C VAL A 277 2.67 -1.17 6.76
N LEU A 278 3.32 -1.07 5.60
CA LEU A 278 3.67 0.21 5.00
C LEU A 278 2.43 0.90 4.42
N TRP A 279 1.59 0.16 3.70
CA TRP A 279 0.28 0.65 3.24
C TRP A 279 -0.66 0.98 4.40
N GLY A 280 -0.67 0.14 5.45
CA GLY A 280 -1.44 0.39 6.66
C GLY A 280 -0.91 1.52 7.54
N SER A 281 0.21 2.16 7.18
CA SER A 281 0.77 3.29 7.93
C SER A 281 0.28 4.65 7.41
N PHE A 282 -0.19 4.75 6.16
CA PHE A 282 -0.67 6.01 5.58
C PHE A 282 -1.79 6.67 6.40
N PRO A 283 -2.80 5.93 6.90
CA PRO A 283 -3.84 6.53 7.73
C PRO A 283 -3.36 7.16 9.04
N TYR A 284 -2.15 6.84 9.48
CA TYR A 284 -1.51 7.45 10.66
C TYR A 284 -0.48 8.52 10.30
N ILE A 285 -0.19 8.75 9.02
CA ILE A 285 0.82 9.72 8.55
C ILE A 285 0.15 10.92 7.88
N VAL A 286 -0.99 10.73 7.21
CA VAL A 286 -1.70 11.78 6.50
C VAL A 286 -3.08 12.03 7.10
N GLU A 287 -3.59 13.24 6.94
CA GLU A 287 -4.94 13.59 7.38
C GLU A 287 -6.02 12.83 6.60
N ALA A 288 -7.14 12.52 7.26
CA ALA A 288 -8.23 11.73 6.69
C ALA A 288 -8.75 12.27 5.35
N ARG A 289 -8.84 13.60 5.20
CA ARG A 289 -9.27 14.26 3.94
C ARG A 289 -8.34 14.03 2.75
N ALA A 290 -7.08 13.74 3.00
CA ALA A 290 -6.05 13.58 1.97
C ALA A 290 -5.69 12.11 1.70
N LEU A 291 -6.35 11.14 2.35
CA LEU A 291 -6.00 9.70 2.26
C LEU A 291 -6.05 9.16 0.83
N GLY A 292 -7.12 9.41 0.10
CA GLY A 292 -7.25 8.96 -1.28
C GLY A 292 -6.15 9.55 -2.19
N THR A 293 -5.78 10.82 -1.95
CA THR A 293 -4.70 11.48 -2.68
C THR A 293 -3.34 10.88 -2.34
N ALA A 294 -3.09 10.59 -1.05
CA ALA A 294 -1.88 9.96 -0.58
C ALA A 294 -1.68 8.57 -1.20
N PHE A 295 -2.72 7.73 -1.21
CA PHE A 295 -2.67 6.43 -1.88
C PHE A 295 -2.43 6.58 -3.39
N GLY A 296 -3.13 7.49 -4.07
CA GLY A 296 -2.96 7.74 -5.50
C GLY A 296 -1.53 8.18 -5.88
N ILE A 297 -0.94 9.13 -5.13
CA ILE A 297 0.45 9.56 -5.34
C ILE A 297 1.41 8.40 -5.10
N CYS A 298 1.22 7.66 -4.01
CA CYS A 298 2.09 6.53 -3.68
C CYS A 298 2.08 5.46 -4.79
N THR A 299 0.89 5.11 -5.28
CA THR A 299 0.71 4.20 -6.42
C THR A 299 1.39 4.72 -7.68
N ALA A 300 1.26 6.02 -7.98
CA ALA A 300 1.90 6.63 -9.15
C ALA A 300 3.44 6.52 -9.10
N PHE A 301 4.04 6.75 -7.92
CA PHE A 301 5.50 6.59 -7.73
C PHE A 301 5.94 5.13 -7.88
N GLN A 302 5.17 4.17 -7.34
CA GLN A 302 5.45 2.75 -7.54
C GLN A 302 5.42 2.36 -9.03
N ASN A 303 4.40 2.82 -9.75
CA ASN A 303 4.25 2.56 -11.18
C ASN A 303 5.37 3.21 -12.01
N MET A 304 5.81 4.41 -11.63
CA MET A 304 7.01 5.01 -12.22
C MET A 304 8.24 4.12 -11.99
N GLY A 305 8.42 3.62 -10.77
CA GLY A 305 9.49 2.69 -10.43
C GLY A 305 9.47 1.41 -11.27
N THR A 306 8.30 0.80 -11.48
CA THR A 306 8.16 -0.43 -12.29
C THR A 306 8.27 -0.20 -13.80
N VAL A 307 8.09 1.02 -14.29
CA VAL A 307 8.41 1.36 -15.68
C VAL A 307 9.91 1.55 -15.87
N VAL A 308 10.56 2.26 -14.94
CA VAL A 308 11.98 2.62 -15.06
C VAL A 308 12.91 1.44 -14.76
N ALA A 309 12.60 0.63 -13.74
CA ALA A 309 13.52 -0.42 -13.29
C ALA A 309 13.80 -1.52 -14.33
N PRO A 310 12.81 -2.06 -15.08
CA PRO A 310 13.08 -3.04 -16.13
C PRO A 310 13.99 -2.51 -17.24
N ILE A 311 13.88 -1.22 -17.58
CA ILE A 311 14.76 -0.58 -18.57
C ILE A 311 16.20 -0.59 -18.06
N ILE A 312 16.40 -0.15 -16.81
CA ILE A 312 17.73 -0.18 -16.17
C ILE A 312 18.28 -1.60 -16.11
N VAL A 313 17.47 -2.58 -15.71
CA VAL A 313 17.92 -3.96 -15.63
C VAL A 313 18.24 -4.52 -17.02
N GLY A 314 17.44 -4.23 -18.05
CA GLY A 314 17.74 -4.61 -19.44
C GLY A 314 19.10 -4.09 -19.89
N LEU A 315 19.38 -2.80 -19.65
CA LEU A 315 20.69 -2.19 -19.95
C LEU A 315 21.84 -2.83 -19.16
N ILE A 316 21.60 -3.23 -17.90
CA ILE A 316 22.59 -3.96 -17.09
C ILE A 316 22.84 -5.35 -17.67
N LEU A 317 21.79 -6.08 -18.04
CA LEU A 317 21.90 -7.43 -18.61
C LEU A 317 22.70 -7.41 -19.92
N GLU A 318 22.33 -6.54 -20.85
CA GLU A 318 23.02 -6.37 -22.14
C GLU A 318 24.47 -5.90 -21.96
N GLY A 319 24.70 -4.91 -21.09
CA GLY A 319 26.03 -4.35 -20.86
C GLY A 319 27.00 -5.26 -20.09
N THR A 320 26.51 -6.34 -19.48
CA THR A 320 27.32 -7.25 -18.65
C THR A 320 27.20 -8.72 -19.06
N GLU A 321 26.65 -8.98 -20.24
CA GLU A 321 26.48 -10.34 -20.79
C GLU A 321 27.82 -11.07 -20.99
N ASP A 322 28.83 -10.37 -21.53
CA ASP A 322 30.15 -10.92 -21.84
C ASP A 322 31.07 -11.08 -20.63
N VAL A 323 30.65 -10.62 -19.45
CA VAL A 323 31.50 -10.68 -18.25
C VAL A 323 31.56 -12.14 -17.78
N LYS A 324 32.77 -12.72 -17.83
CA LYS A 324 33.05 -14.14 -17.52
C LYS A 324 32.50 -14.64 -16.16
N PHE A 325 32.35 -13.73 -15.18
CA PHE A 325 31.82 -14.01 -13.84
C PHE A 325 30.30 -13.80 -13.71
N SER A 326 29.63 -13.32 -14.76
CA SER A 326 28.20 -12.98 -14.78
C SER A 326 27.55 -13.64 -16.00
N LYS A 327 27.21 -14.93 -15.89
CA LYS A 327 26.42 -15.61 -16.94
C LYS A 327 25.15 -14.82 -17.21
N GLY A 328 25.04 -14.20 -18.39
CA GLY A 328 23.88 -13.46 -18.84
C GLY A 328 23.57 -12.18 -18.04
N GLY A 329 24.56 -11.56 -17.39
CA GLY A 329 24.37 -10.28 -16.68
C GLY A 329 23.61 -10.33 -15.34
N TYR A 330 23.09 -11.50 -14.94
CA TYR A 330 22.21 -11.64 -13.77
C TYR A 330 22.87 -11.32 -12.42
N LEU A 331 24.20 -11.39 -12.34
CA LEU A 331 24.94 -11.00 -11.12
C LEU A 331 24.77 -9.50 -10.84
N PHE A 332 24.99 -8.67 -11.86
CA PHE A 332 24.85 -7.22 -11.76
C PHE A 332 23.39 -6.79 -11.64
N ALA A 333 22.46 -7.50 -12.29
CA ALA A 333 21.03 -7.30 -12.07
C ALA A 333 20.65 -7.57 -10.60
N SER A 334 21.21 -8.62 -9.99
CA SER A 334 21.01 -8.92 -8.56
C SER A 334 21.61 -7.83 -7.66
N LEU A 335 22.80 -7.31 -7.99
CA LEU A 335 23.42 -6.19 -7.29
C LEU A 335 22.54 -4.93 -7.33
N PHE A 336 21.94 -4.61 -8.46
CA PHE A 336 20.98 -3.50 -8.57
C PHE A 336 19.84 -3.65 -7.55
N PHE A 337 19.25 -4.84 -7.42
CA PHE A 337 18.19 -5.08 -6.45
C PHE A 337 18.67 -5.01 -4.99
N VAL A 338 19.92 -5.42 -4.70
CA VAL A 338 20.53 -5.21 -3.38
C VAL A 338 20.63 -3.71 -3.07
N LEU A 339 21.15 -2.91 -4.00
CA LEU A 339 21.30 -1.46 -3.81
C LEU A 339 19.95 -0.76 -3.59
N ILE A 340 18.92 -1.11 -4.36
CA ILE A 340 17.56 -0.59 -4.19
C ILE A 340 16.97 -1.02 -2.83
N SER A 341 17.22 -2.25 -2.37
CA SER A 341 16.76 -2.72 -1.07
C SER A 341 17.48 -2.02 0.09
N CYS A 342 18.76 -1.70 -0.07
CA CYS A 342 19.51 -0.87 0.88
C CYS A 342 18.94 0.55 0.96
N LEU A 343 18.58 1.16 -0.18
CA LEU A 343 17.92 2.46 -0.20
C LEU A 343 16.55 2.42 0.51
N ALA A 344 15.76 1.36 0.30
CA ALA A 344 14.51 1.16 1.03
C ALA A 344 14.73 1.12 2.55
N LEU A 345 15.74 0.37 3.01
CA LEU A 345 16.11 0.30 4.42
C LEU A 345 16.54 1.67 4.98
N ILE A 346 17.32 2.45 4.23
CA ILE A 346 17.73 3.81 4.63
C ILE A 346 16.51 4.70 4.81
N PHE A 347 15.56 4.71 3.88
CA PHE A 347 14.33 5.48 4.02
C PHE A 347 13.49 5.01 5.21
N ASN A 348 13.37 3.70 5.44
CA ASN A 348 12.65 3.15 6.59
C ASN A 348 13.29 3.53 7.93
N ILE A 349 14.62 3.52 8.03
CA ILE A 349 15.36 4.01 9.20
C ILE A 349 15.08 5.50 9.40
N TRP A 350 15.08 6.29 8.32
CA TRP A 350 14.82 7.72 8.42
C TRP A 350 13.40 8.02 8.91
N VAL A 351 12.40 7.30 8.39
CA VAL A 351 11.02 7.40 8.89
C VAL A 351 10.96 7.03 10.38
N TYR A 352 11.60 5.94 10.79
CA TYR A 352 11.64 5.52 12.19
C TYR A 352 12.27 6.60 13.10
N LEU A 353 13.42 7.16 12.71
CA LEU A 353 14.08 8.20 13.49
C LEU A 353 13.25 9.49 13.56
N TYR A 354 12.61 9.86 12.46
CA TYR A 354 11.74 11.03 12.41
C TYR A 354 10.51 10.84 13.32
N ASP A 355 9.86 9.69 13.25
CA ASP A 355 8.68 9.35 14.05
C ASP A 355 9.03 9.32 15.55
N LYS A 356 10.21 8.79 15.89
CA LYS A 356 10.75 8.80 17.26
C LYS A 356 11.01 10.20 17.80
N GLN A 357 11.56 11.09 16.98
CA GLN A 357 11.95 12.43 17.41
C GLN A 357 10.79 13.41 17.46
N LYS A 358 9.85 13.33 16.51
CA LYS A 358 8.83 14.37 16.29
C LYS A 358 7.39 13.92 16.51
N ARG A 359 7.14 12.61 16.61
CA ARG A 359 5.78 12.04 16.70
C ARG A 359 5.64 11.02 17.82
N GLU A 360 6.53 11.08 18.82
CA GLU A 360 6.50 10.24 20.02
C GLU A 360 6.43 8.72 19.75
N ASN A 361 6.99 8.25 18.62
CA ASN A 361 6.92 6.84 18.18
C ASN A 361 5.50 6.34 17.86
N LEU A 362 4.65 7.20 17.29
CA LEU A 362 3.30 6.87 16.85
C LEU A 362 3.20 5.56 16.06
N LEU A 363 4.11 5.32 15.10
CA LEU A 363 4.08 4.15 14.23
C LEU A 363 4.55 2.87 14.95
N GLU A 364 5.30 3.00 16.04
CA GLU A 364 5.69 1.89 16.89
C GLU A 364 4.62 1.54 17.95
N SER A 365 3.71 2.47 18.22
CA SER A 365 2.67 2.32 19.22
C SER A 365 1.70 1.18 18.92
N LYS A 366 1.16 0.61 20.01
CA LYS A 366 0.05 -0.34 19.99
C LYS A 366 -1.29 0.34 19.67
N LYS A 367 -1.44 1.62 20.04
CA LYS A 367 -2.69 2.39 19.88
C LYS A 367 -2.41 3.75 19.25
N PRO A 368 -1.99 3.78 17.97
CA PRO A 368 -1.55 5.01 17.30
C PRO A 368 -2.62 6.12 17.34
N LEU A 369 -3.89 5.82 17.14
CA LEU A 369 -4.95 6.85 17.16
C LEU A 369 -5.20 7.47 18.54
N ALA A 370 -5.15 6.68 19.62
CA ALA A 370 -5.31 7.21 20.97
C ALA A 370 -4.13 8.11 21.39
N GLU A 371 -2.95 7.87 20.84
CA GLU A 371 -1.77 8.72 21.03
C GLU A 371 -1.80 9.94 20.09
N PHE A 372 -2.31 9.78 18.87
CA PHE A 372 -2.52 10.89 17.93
C PHE A 372 -3.50 11.92 18.50
N GLU A 373 -4.62 11.49 19.08
CA GLU A 373 -5.59 12.38 19.72
C GLU A 373 -4.98 13.16 20.89
N ARG A 374 -4.11 12.53 21.69
CA ARG A 374 -3.35 13.23 22.76
C ARG A 374 -2.40 14.28 22.20
N TYR A 375 -1.71 13.97 21.09
CA TYR A 375 -0.76 14.88 20.46
C TYR A 375 -1.45 16.11 19.84
N THR A 376 -2.64 15.96 19.25
CA THR A 376 -3.39 17.08 18.66
C THR A 376 -4.15 17.94 19.67
N GLN A 377 -4.27 17.50 20.92
CA GLN A 377 -4.94 18.24 22.01
C GLN A 377 -3.96 19.04 22.89
N GLN A 378 -2.65 18.91 22.67
CA GLN A 378 -1.60 19.76 23.28
C GLN A 378 -1.21 20.86 22.29
#